data_AF-A0AAV0QCN3-F1
#
_entry.id   AF-A0AAV0QCN3-F1
#
_cell.length_a   1.000
_cell.length_b   1.000
_cell.length_c   1.000
_cell.angle_alpha   90.00
_cell.angle_beta   90.00
_cell.angle_gamma   90.00
#
_symmetry.space_group_name_H-M   'P 1'
#
loop_
_entity.id
_entity.type
_entity.pdbx_description
1 polymer ?
#
loop_
_entity_poly.entity_id
_entity_poly.type
_entity_poly.pdbx_seq_one_letter_code
_entity_poly.pdbx_strand_id
1 'polypeptide(L)' 'MNSITAAAGDVPAVFTLGDSFVDTGNNNYVVTIAKSNFPPYGRDFPGETPTGRFSNGRLIPDFLGIRYLSSVTDLI' A
#
# COMPACT_ATOMS: atom_id res chain seq x y z
N MET A 1 15.49 19.04 29.12
CA MET A 1 15.66 17.91 28.19
C MET A 1 15.24 18.42 26.82
N ASN A 2 16.17 18.61 25.89
CA ASN A 2 15.84 19.14 24.56
C ASN A 2 15.51 17.95 23.64
N SER A 3 14.24 17.83 23.29
CA SER A 3 13.76 16.89 22.27
C SER A 3 14.34 17.31 20.92
N ILE A 4 15.25 16.50 20.39
CA ILE A 4 15.71 16.62 19.00
C ILE A 4 14.63 15.97 18.13
N THR A 5 13.59 16.73 17.80
CA THR A 5 12.62 16.30 16.79
C THR A 5 13.25 16.57 15.43
N ALA A 6 13.65 15.52 14.72
CA ALA A 6 14.00 15.64 13.32
C ALA A 6 12.82 16.31 12.60
N ALA A 7 13.05 17.44 11.93
CA ALA A 7 12.03 18.08 11.12
C ALA A 7 11.57 17.05 10.08
N ALA A 8 10.33 16.59 10.20
CA ALA A 8 9.71 15.70 9.23
C ALA A 8 9.54 16.52 7.95
N GLY A 9 10.52 16.45 7.05
CA GLY A 9 10.34 16.96 5.70
C GLY A 9 9.21 16.19 5.04
N ASP A 10 8.40 16.88 4.24
CA ASP A 10 7.34 16.24 3.45
C ASP A 10 7.95 15.10 2.63
N VAL A 11 7.31 13.93 2.68
CA VAL A 11 7.70 12.77 1.88
C VAL A 11 6.84 12.79 0.62
N PRO A 12 7.34 13.32 -0.52
CA PRO A 12 6.51 13.56 -1.69
C PRO A 12 6.08 12.27 -2.40
N ALA A 13 6.83 11.18 -2.21
CA ALA A 13 6.55 9.89 -2.82
C ALA A 13 7.19 8.73 -2.04
N VAL A 14 6.59 7.55 -2.15
CA VAL A 14 7.14 6.28 -1.68
C VAL A 14 7.18 5.32 -2.86
N PHE A 15 8.35 4.76 -3.13
CA PHE A 15 8.54 3.73 -4.16
C PHE A 15 8.79 2.39 -3.48
N THR A 16 7.97 1.39 -3.79
CA THR A 16 8.09 0.05 -3.20
C THR A 16 8.54 -0.96 -4.24
N LEU A 17 9.62 -1.67 -3.92
CA LEU A 17 10.21 -2.72 -4.73
C LEU A 17 10.21 -4.00 -3.91
N GLY A 18 9.79 -5.12 -4.51
CA GLY A 18 9.75 -6.39 -3.81
C GLY A 18 8.88 -7.42 -4.51
N ASP A 19 8.37 -8.35 -3.70
CA ASP A 19 7.50 -9.44 -4.13
C ASP A 19 6.02 -9.18 -3.78
N SER A 20 5.23 -10.26 -3.74
CA SER A 20 3.85 -10.33 -3.27
C SER A 20 3.50 -9.48 -2.04
N PHE A 21 4.40 -9.32 -1.06
CA PHE A 21 4.12 -8.54 0.16
C PHE A 21 3.91 -7.05 -0.08
N VAL A 22 4.41 -6.53 -1.20
CA VAL A 22 4.28 -5.11 -1.57
C VAL A 22 3.55 -4.92 -2.91
N ASP A 23 3.14 -5.99 -3.57
CA ASP A 23 2.43 -5.94 -4.84
C ASP A 23 0.94 -5.61 -4.66
N THR A 24 0.55 -4.40 -5.07
CA THR A 24 -0.82 -3.90 -4.97
C THR A 24 -1.71 -4.28 -6.16
N GLY A 25 -1.22 -5.12 -7.08
CA GLY A 25 -1.98 -5.59 -8.25
C GLY A 25 -1.23 -5.51 -9.58
N ASN A 26 0.08 -5.25 -9.58
CA ASN A 26 0.91 -5.16 -10.78
C ASN A 26 0.85 -6.46 -11.60
N ASN A 27 0.79 -7.61 -10.93
CA ASN A 27 0.70 -8.91 -11.59
C ASN A 27 -0.55 -9.11 -12.46
N ASN A 28 -1.59 -8.28 -12.30
CA ASN A 28 -2.76 -8.33 -13.18
C ASN A 28 -2.43 -7.86 -14.62
N TYR A 29 -1.38 -7.05 -14.78
CA TYR A 29 -1.01 -6.41 -16.04
C TYR A 29 0.12 -7.11 -16.80
N VAL A 30 0.65 -8.21 -16.27
CA VAL A 30 1.69 -9.01 -16.92
C VAL A 30 1.25 -10.48 -17.08
N VAL A 31 1.91 -11.20 -17.99
CA VAL A 31 1.63 -12.62 -18.24
C VAL A 31 2.33 -13.45 -17.17
N THR A 32 1.57 -13.81 -16.14
CA THR A 32 2.03 -14.64 -15.01
C THR A 32 0.88 -15.48 -14.45
N ILE A 33 1.24 -16.61 -13.83
CA ILE A 33 0.31 -17.42 -13.02
C ILE A 33 0.15 -16.88 -11.60
N ALA A 34 1.09 -16.06 -11.13
CA ALA A 34 1.07 -15.46 -9.80
C ALA A 34 0.14 -14.24 -9.78
N LYS A 35 -1.17 -14.48 -9.82
CA LYS A 35 -2.20 -13.44 -9.66
C LYS A 35 -2.93 -13.63 -8.34
N SER A 36 -3.55 -12.56 -7.86
CA SER A 36 -4.36 -12.56 -6.63
C SER A 36 -5.66 -11.77 -6.82
N ASN A 37 -6.16 -11.74 -8.06
CA ASN A 37 -7.44 -11.15 -8.44
C ASN A 37 -8.60 -12.16 -8.39
N PHE A 38 -8.54 -13.12 -7.46
CA PHE A 38 -9.56 -14.15 -7.26
C PHE A 38 -9.71 -14.47 -5.76
N PRO A 39 -10.82 -15.11 -5.34
CA PRO A 39 -11.02 -15.51 -3.95
C PRO A 39 -9.94 -16.51 -3.48
N PRO A 40 -9.44 -16.43 -2.24
CA PRO A 40 -10.00 -15.71 -1.10
C PRO A 40 -9.50 -14.27 -0.92
N TYR A 41 -8.67 -13.76 -1.83
CA TYR A 41 -8.04 -12.44 -1.69
C TYR A 41 -9.07 -11.31 -1.75
N GLY A 42 -8.78 -10.23 -1.02
CA GLY A 42 -9.63 -9.04 -0.99
C GLY A 42 -10.92 -9.13 -0.17
N ARG A 43 -11.12 -10.19 0.63
CA ARG A 43 -12.33 -10.36 1.45
C ARG A 43 -12.59 -9.21 2.43
N ASP A 44 -11.54 -8.57 2.95
CA ASP A 44 -11.68 -7.49 3.93
C ASP A 44 -11.70 -6.09 3.26
N PHE A 45 -11.64 -6.02 1.92
CA PHE A 45 -11.88 -4.76 1.18
C PHE A 45 -13.37 -4.44 1.05
N PRO A 46 -13.73 -3.16 0.88
CA PRO A 46 -15.10 -2.78 0.55
C PRO A 46 -15.61 -3.54 -0.68
N GLY A 47 -16.74 -4.24 -0.52
CA GLY A 47 -17.33 -5.06 -1.57
C GLY A 47 -16.62 -6.40 -1.81
N GLU A 48 -15.78 -6.86 -0.87
CA GLU A 48 -15.10 -8.18 -0.87
C GLU A 48 -14.39 -8.48 -2.20
N THR A 49 -13.88 -7.42 -2.85
CA THR A 49 -13.39 -7.48 -4.23
C THR A 49 -11.89 -7.80 -4.27
N PRO A 50 -11.47 -8.87 -4.95
CA PRO A 50 -10.05 -9.17 -5.14
C PRO A 50 -9.37 -8.10 -6.00
N THR A 51 -8.50 -7.30 -5.40
CA THR A 51 -7.82 -6.19 -6.10
C THR A 51 -6.51 -6.58 -6.80
N GLY A 52 -6.02 -7.82 -6.60
CA GLY A 52 -4.67 -8.22 -7.00
C GLY A 52 -3.61 -8.03 -5.92
N ARG A 53 -4.03 -7.76 -4.67
CA ARG A 53 -3.16 -7.84 -3.49
C ARG A 53 -3.11 -9.27 -2.97
N PHE A 54 -1.93 -9.76 -2.60
CA PHE A 54 -1.76 -11.07 -1.95
C PHE A 54 -2.16 -11.04 -0.46
N SER A 55 -3.31 -10.46 -0.16
CA SER A 55 -3.88 -10.29 1.18
C SER A 55 -5.40 -10.17 1.09
N ASN A 56 -6.09 -10.31 2.22
CA ASN A 56 -7.52 -10.00 2.31
C ASN A 56 -7.79 -8.49 2.34
N GLY A 57 -6.77 -7.69 2.66
CA GLY A 57 -6.90 -6.25 2.83
C GLY A 57 -5.64 -5.49 2.40
N ARG A 58 -5.38 -4.37 3.09
CA ARG A 58 -4.24 -3.49 2.83
C ARG A 58 -2.89 -4.20 3.06
N LEU A 59 -1.91 -3.83 2.25
CA LEU A 59 -0.50 -4.23 2.39
C LEU A 59 0.29 -3.16 3.17
N ILE A 60 1.54 -3.48 3.53
CA ILE A 60 2.45 -2.53 4.21
C ILE A 60 2.57 -1.19 3.45
N PRO A 61 2.72 -1.16 2.10
CA PRO A 61 2.77 0.09 1.34
C PRO A 61 1.52 0.96 1.50
N ASP A 62 0.33 0.36 1.66
CA ASP A 62 -0.91 1.11 1.82
C ASP A 62 -0.90 1.88 3.16
N PHE A 63 -0.35 1.29 4.23
CA PHE A 63 -0.22 1.96 5.53
C PHE A 63 0.84 3.06 5.52
N LEU A 64 1.98 2.82 4.85
CA LEU A 64 3.01 3.84 4.66
C LEU A 64 2.47 5.02 3.83
N GLY A 65 1.76 4.72 2.74
CA GLY A 65 1.09 5.71 1.91
C GLY A 65 0.12 6.56 2.73
N ILE A 66 -0.74 5.95 3.54
CA ILE A 66 -1.62 6.71 4.44
C ILE A 66 -0.78 7.61 5.35
N ARG A 67 0.23 7.09 6.05
CA ARG A 67 0.98 7.86 7.06
C ARG A 67 1.73 9.07 6.52
N TYR A 68 2.28 8.95 5.30
CA TYR A 68 3.07 10.00 4.67
C TYR A 68 2.23 10.93 3.79
N LEU A 69 1.19 10.42 3.12
CA LEU A 69 0.31 11.24 2.28
C LEU A 69 -0.79 11.96 3.08
N SER A 70 -1.16 11.48 4.27
CA SER A 70 -2.06 12.21 5.18
C SER A 70 -1.43 13.50 5.73
N SER A 71 -0.10 13.54 5.85
CA SER A 71 0.66 14.75 6.16
C SER A 71 0.45 15.85 5.11
N VAL A 72 0.11 15.47 3.86
CA VAL A 72 -0.12 16.40 2.75
C VAL A 72 -1.58 16.86 2.71
N THR A 73 -2.52 16.02 3.14
CA THR A 73 -3.96 16.37 3.18
C THR A 73 -4.36 17.21 4.39
N ASP A 74 -3.56 17.20 5.47
CA ASP A 74 -3.77 18.08 6.64
C ASP A 74 -3.24 19.52 6.39
N LEU A 75 -2.71 19.80 5.19
CA LEU A 75 -2.15 21.09 4.78
C LEU A 75 -3.09 21.91 3.86
N ILE A 76 -4.34 21.48 3.69
CA ILE A 76 -5.40 22.10 2.86
C ILE A 76 -6.69 22.23 3.66
#